data_AF-A0A3B9XPU1-F1
#
_entry.id   AF-A0A3B9XPU1-F1
#
_cell.length_a   1.000
_cell.length_b   1.000
_cell.length_c   1.000
_cell.angle_alpha   90.00
_cell.angle_beta   90.00
_cell.angle_gamma   90.00
#
_symmetry.space_group_name_H-M   'P 1'
#
loop_
_entity.id
_entity.type
_entity.pdbx_description
1 polymer ?
#
loop_
_entity_poly.entity_id
_entity_poly.type
_entity_poly.pdbx_seq_one_letter_code
_entity_poly.pdbx_strand_id
1 'polypeptide(L)'
;MATWSITRLRWVLGLSLLLLIIPTLVLAWKASQQLKWEALYQQRQLAEELTKSIDLNLQRWIAVEQSRPVTHYRYLLLQSSQGQTNYLQRSPLSKLPDGESPPGLVGYFQVDDAGDLQTPLLPQSEANAMASGLAADDIEQRRRIKRNIRSILSANQLVTPASVAEEEAQADSDGSAALAQTQTQTQA
;
A
#
# COMPACT_ATOMS: atom_id res chain seq x y z
N MET A 1 -75.67 41.26 -28.01
CA MET A 1 -74.20 41.17 -27.81
C MET A 1 -73.98 40.89 -26.34
N ALA A 2 -73.65 39.64 -25.98
CA ALA A 2 -73.63 39.19 -24.59
C ALA A 2 -72.47 39.84 -23.82
N THR A 3 -72.77 40.71 -22.87
CA THR A 3 -71.77 41.35 -21.99
C THR A 3 -71.37 40.34 -20.90
N TRP A 4 -70.23 39.70 -21.12
CA TRP A 4 -69.68 38.72 -20.20
C TRP A 4 -69.29 39.42 -18.88
N SER A 5 -69.79 38.94 -17.75
CA SER A 5 -69.42 39.49 -16.44
C SER A 5 -67.96 39.17 -16.11
N ILE A 6 -67.21 40.19 -15.67
CA ILE A 6 -65.78 40.11 -15.31
C ILE A 6 -65.46 38.95 -14.34
N THR A 7 -66.40 38.60 -13.45
CA THR A 7 -66.27 37.48 -12.52
C THR A 7 -66.25 36.12 -13.22
N ARG A 8 -67.05 35.93 -14.27
CA ARG A 8 -67.06 34.69 -15.07
C ARG A 8 -65.81 34.58 -15.94
N LEU A 9 -65.32 35.69 -16.49
CA LEU A 9 -64.07 35.69 -17.26
C LEU A 9 -62.86 35.29 -16.40
N ARG A 10 -62.77 35.81 -15.17
CA ARG A 10 -61.72 35.44 -14.20
C ARG A 10 -61.79 33.96 -13.82
N TRP A 11 -62.99 33.40 -13.70
CA TRP A 11 -63.19 31.99 -13.38
C TRP A 11 -62.77 31.07 -14.54
N VAL A 12 -63.17 31.40 -15.78
CA VAL A 12 -62.77 30.65 -16.97
C VAL A 12 -61.26 30.71 -17.18
N LEU A 13 -60.65 31.89 -16.97
CA LEU A 13 -59.20 32.06 -17.06
C LEU A 13 -58.46 31.28 -15.97
N GLY A 14 -58.95 31.32 -14.73
CA GLY A 14 -58.40 30.53 -13.62
C GLY A 14 -58.50 29.02 -13.86
N LEU A 15 -59.64 28.55 -14.37
CA LEU A 15 -59.85 27.14 -14.69
C LEU A 15 -58.96 26.69 -15.85
N SER A 16 -58.83 27.51 -16.90
CA SER A 16 -57.93 27.23 -18.03
C SER A 16 -56.46 27.19 -17.59
N LEU A 17 -56.05 28.11 -16.73
CA LEU A 17 -54.70 28.13 -16.17
C LEU A 17 -54.45 26.90 -15.29
N LEU A 18 -55.42 26.53 -14.43
CA LEU A 18 -55.32 25.35 -13.59
C LEU A 18 -55.23 24.06 -14.41
N LEU A 19 -56.04 23.95 -15.48
CA LEU A 19 -56.03 22.80 -16.40
C LEU A 19 -54.68 22.65 -17.12
N LEU A 20 -53.95 23.75 -17.33
CA LEU A 20 -52.60 23.73 -17.88
C LEU A 20 -51.53 23.43 -16.83
N ILE A 21 -51.64 24.00 -15.62
CA ILE A 21 -50.62 23.86 -14.56
C ILE A 21 -50.56 22.42 -14.04
N ILE A 22 -51.71 21.77 -13.83
CA ILE A 22 -51.77 20.42 -13.27
C ILE A 22 -50.91 19.41 -14.07
N PRO A 23 -51.10 19.25 -15.40
CA PRO A 23 -50.30 18.29 -16.18
C PRO A 23 -48.81 18.68 -16.23
N THR A 24 -48.48 19.97 -16.30
CA THR A 24 -47.09 20.43 -16.28
C THR A 24 -46.39 20.09 -14.97
N LEU A 25 -47.06 20.27 -13.83
CA LEU A 25 -46.49 20.00 -12.51
C LEU A 25 -46.28 18.49 -12.28
N VAL A 26 -47.24 17.67 -12.71
CA VAL A 26 -47.12 16.20 -12.66
C VAL A 26 -45.93 15.72 -13.51
N LEU A 27 -45.73 16.33 -14.70
CA LEU A 27 -44.62 15.97 -15.58
C LEU A 27 -43.26 16.32 -14.95
N ALA A 28 -43.15 17.52 -14.35
CA ALA A 28 -41.94 17.95 -13.65
C ALA A 28 -41.60 17.04 -12.45
N TRP A 29 -42.61 16.57 -11.73
CA TRP A 29 -42.40 15.64 -10.61
C TRP A 29 -41.89 14.27 -11.09
N LYS A 30 -42.48 13.73 -12.17
CA LYS A 30 -42.02 12.47 -12.78
C LYS A 30 -40.58 12.57 -13.30
N ALA A 31 -40.24 13.66 -13.99
CA ALA A 31 -38.87 13.90 -14.47
C ALA A 31 -37.87 13.96 -13.31
N SER A 32 -38.21 14.67 -12.23
CA SER A 32 -37.36 14.76 -11.04
C SER A 32 -37.13 13.40 -10.36
N GLN A 33 -38.08 12.47 -10.45
CA GLN A 33 -37.87 11.10 -9.95
C GLN A 33 -36.91 10.30 -10.84
N GLN A 34 -37.00 10.44 -12.17
CA GLN A 34 -36.10 9.77 -13.10
C GLN A 34 -34.64 10.19 -12.90
N LEU A 35 -34.39 11.49 -12.73
CA LEU A 35 -33.06 12.05 -12.44
C LEU A 35 -32.40 11.44 -11.18
N LYS A 36 -33.18 11.16 -10.13
CA LYS A 36 -32.65 10.56 -8.89
C LYS A 36 -32.22 9.11 -9.11
N TRP A 37 -32.97 8.36 -9.91
CA TRP A 37 -32.63 6.97 -10.21
C TRP A 37 -31.38 6.89 -11.06
N GLU A 38 -31.25 7.74 -12.09
CA GLU A 38 -30.05 7.79 -12.93
C GLU A 38 -28.78 8.08 -12.10
N ALA A 39 -28.82 9.08 -11.22
CA ALA A 39 -27.69 9.41 -10.35
C ALA A 39 -27.28 8.25 -9.43
N LEU A 40 -28.26 7.54 -8.86
CA LEU A 40 -28.01 6.39 -7.98
C LEU A 40 -27.41 5.21 -8.77
N TYR A 41 -27.95 4.91 -9.96
CA TYR A 41 -27.41 3.85 -10.81
C TYR A 41 -26.00 4.17 -11.31
N GLN A 42 -25.73 5.42 -11.67
CA GLN A 42 -24.40 5.87 -12.06
C GLN A 42 -23.38 5.67 -10.92
N GLN A 43 -23.73 6.06 -9.69
CA GLN A 43 -22.85 5.85 -8.53
C GLN A 43 -22.62 4.36 -8.24
N ARG A 44 -23.64 3.51 -8.39
CA ARG A 44 -23.49 2.06 -8.24
C ARG A 44 -22.53 1.48 -9.27
N GLN A 45 -22.69 1.86 -10.54
CA GLN A 45 -21.81 1.38 -11.60
C GLN A 45 -20.36 1.80 -11.36
N LEU A 46 -20.12 3.04 -10.93
CA LEU A 46 -18.77 3.51 -10.57
C LEU A 46 -18.18 2.74 -9.39
N ALA A 47 -18.98 2.44 -8.37
CA ALA A 47 -18.53 1.65 -7.23
C ALA A 47 -18.21 0.20 -7.62
N GLU A 48 -19.01 -0.42 -8.50
CA GLU A 48 -18.76 -1.75 -9.04
C GLU A 48 -17.48 -1.80 -9.87
N GLU A 49 -17.27 -0.80 -10.75
CA GLU A 49 -16.06 -0.71 -11.56
C GLU A 49 -14.81 -0.48 -10.70
N LEU A 50 -14.88 0.42 -9.72
CA LEU A 50 -13.81 0.65 -8.77
C LEU A 50 -13.46 -0.63 -8.01
N THR A 51 -14.47 -1.32 -7.45
CA THR A 51 -14.29 -2.58 -6.73
C THR A 51 -13.62 -3.62 -7.61
N LYS A 52 -14.09 -3.77 -8.86
CA LYS A 52 -13.51 -4.70 -9.83
C LYS A 52 -12.06 -4.35 -10.17
N SER A 53 -11.75 -3.06 -10.31
CA SER A 53 -10.38 -2.61 -10.59
C SER A 53 -9.43 -2.92 -9.42
N ILE A 54 -9.90 -2.73 -8.18
CA ILE A 54 -9.13 -3.04 -6.97
C ILE A 54 -8.87 -4.54 -6.88
N ASP A 55 -9.90 -5.36 -7.10
CA ASP A 55 -9.79 -6.82 -7.07
C ASP A 55 -8.79 -7.33 -8.13
N LEU A 56 -8.89 -6.85 -9.38
CA LEU A 56 -7.95 -7.23 -10.44
C LEU A 56 -6.52 -6.81 -10.15
N ASN A 57 -6.32 -5.60 -9.59
CA ASN A 57 -5.00 -5.15 -9.20
C ASN A 57 -4.45 -6.00 -8.05
N LEU A 58 -5.25 -6.28 -7.01
CA LEU A 58 -4.85 -7.10 -5.87
C LEU A 58 -4.48 -8.52 -6.31
N GLN A 59 -5.29 -9.15 -7.16
CA GLN A 59 -5.00 -10.46 -7.72
C GLN A 59 -3.69 -10.48 -8.50
N ARG A 60 -3.38 -9.42 -9.28
CA ARG A 60 -2.10 -9.30 -9.98
C ARG A 60 -0.92 -9.27 -9.01
N TRP A 61 -1.01 -8.49 -7.94
CA TRP A 61 0.05 -8.42 -6.93
C TRP A 61 0.22 -9.75 -6.19
N ILE A 62 -0.89 -10.39 -5.80
CA ILE A 62 -0.86 -11.71 -5.14
C ILE A 62 -0.23 -12.76 -6.06
N ALA A 63 -0.59 -12.79 -7.35
CA ALA A 63 -0.04 -13.75 -8.30
C ALA A 63 1.48 -13.62 -8.46
N VAL A 64 1.99 -12.37 -8.53
CA VAL A 64 3.43 -12.11 -8.55
C VAL A 64 4.09 -12.65 -7.28
N GLU A 65 3.51 -12.39 -6.11
CA GLU A 65 4.10 -12.83 -4.85
C GLU A 65 4.04 -14.36 -4.65
N GLN A 66 2.94 -15.01 -5.03
CA GLN A 66 2.80 -16.47 -4.96
C GLN A 66 3.76 -17.21 -5.89
N SER A 67 4.14 -16.58 -7.01
CA SER A 67 5.14 -17.15 -7.93
C SER A 67 6.58 -17.03 -7.41
N ARG A 68 6.80 -16.22 -6.35
CA ARG A 68 8.14 -15.92 -5.85
C ARG A 68 8.67 -17.05 -4.95
N PRO A 69 9.92 -17.51 -5.16
CA PRO A 69 10.56 -18.45 -4.25
C PRO A 69 10.76 -17.86 -2.84
N VAL A 70 10.54 -18.67 -1.81
CA VAL A 70 10.77 -18.30 -0.39
C VAL A 70 12.22 -17.86 -0.13
N THR A 71 13.18 -18.39 -0.91
CA THR A 71 14.59 -18.00 -0.78
C THR A 71 14.83 -16.52 -1.06
N HIS A 72 14.01 -15.87 -1.90
CA HIS A 72 14.13 -14.44 -2.23
C HIS A 72 13.86 -13.52 -1.03
N TYR A 73 13.29 -14.02 0.07
CA TYR A 73 13.07 -13.22 1.28
C TYR A 73 14.34 -13.10 2.14
N ARG A 74 15.41 -13.82 1.80
CA ARG A 74 16.73 -13.73 2.43
C ARG A 74 17.58 -12.66 1.73
N TYR A 75 18.52 -12.05 2.46
CA TYR A 75 19.40 -11.01 1.91
C TYR A 75 20.34 -11.55 0.80
N LEU A 76 20.94 -12.73 1.01
CA LEU A 76 21.84 -13.38 0.05
C LEU A 76 21.25 -14.70 -0.44
N LEU A 77 21.35 -14.90 -1.75
CA LEU A 77 20.96 -16.08 -2.49
C LEU A 77 22.22 -16.83 -2.91
N LEU A 78 22.24 -18.14 -2.71
CA LEU A 78 23.26 -19.02 -3.28
C LEU A 78 22.76 -19.45 -4.66
N GLN A 79 23.34 -18.88 -5.72
CA GLN A 79 23.03 -19.29 -7.08
C GLN A 79 24.04 -20.34 -7.52
N SER A 80 23.58 -21.56 -7.82
CA SER A 80 24.41 -22.55 -8.50
C SER A 80 24.17 -22.44 -10.00
N SER A 81 25.18 -21.97 -10.73
CA SER A 81 25.18 -22.16 -12.18
C SER A 81 25.51 -23.62 -12.46
N GLN A 82 24.81 -24.26 -13.41
CA GLN A 82 25.06 -25.65 -13.79
C GLN A 82 26.53 -25.83 -14.21
N GLY A 83 27.39 -26.25 -13.28
CA GLY A 83 28.76 -26.66 -13.53
C GLY A 83 29.90 -25.76 -13.02
N GLN A 84 29.67 -24.54 -12.50
CA GLN A 84 30.75 -23.74 -11.88
C GLN A 84 30.31 -22.92 -10.66
N THR A 85 31.27 -22.81 -9.73
CA THR A 85 31.36 -22.04 -8.47
C THR A 85 30.09 -21.31 -8.01
N ASN A 86 29.62 -21.69 -6.81
CA ASN A 86 28.55 -20.99 -6.12
C ASN A 86 28.94 -19.52 -5.90
N TYR A 87 28.13 -18.58 -6.37
CA TYR A 87 28.29 -17.16 -6.07
C TYR A 87 27.10 -16.65 -5.26
N LEU A 88 27.37 -15.69 -4.38
CA LEU A 88 26.35 -15.04 -3.56
C LEU A 88 25.79 -13.84 -4.32
N GLN A 89 24.49 -13.87 -4.61
CA GLN A 89 23.76 -12.76 -5.23
C GLN A 89 22.82 -12.12 -4.21
N ARG A 90 22.71 -10.79 -4.23
CA ARG A 90 21.71 -10.09 -3.42
C ARG A 90 20.30 -10.40 -3.90
N SER A 91 19.36 -10.51 -2.97
CA SER A 91 17.97 -10.72 -3.34
C SER A 91 17.42 -9.57 -4.20
N PRO A 92 16.56 -9.86 -5.18
CA PRO A 92 15.82 -8.81 -5.90
C PRO A 92 14.92 -7.98 -4.96
N LEU A 93 14.52 -8.53 -3.81
CA LEU A 93 13.73 -7.85 -2.77
C LEU A 93 14.60 -6.96 -1.85
N SER A 94 15.91 -6.94 -2.04
CA SER A 94 16.80 -6.00 -1.37
C SER A 94 16.71 -4.59 -1.94
N LYS A 95 15.94 -4.35 -3.01
CA LYS A 95 15.68 -3.00 -3.51
C LYS A 95 14.66 -2.29 -2.62
N LEU A 96 14.79 -0.97 -2.51
CA LEU A 96 13.78 -0.15 -1.83
C LEU A 96 12.47 -0.19 -2.66
N PRO A 97 11.30 -0.16 -2.01
CA PRO A 97 10.03 -0.08 -2.72
C PRO A 97 10.01 1.17 -3.62
N ASP A 98 9.70 0.98 -4.89
CA ASP A 98 9.60 2.00 -5.92
C ASP A 98 8.15 2.12 -6.42
N GLY A 99 7.92 2.93 -7.46
CA GLY A 99 6.60 3.15 -8.03
C GLY A 99 5.94 1.90 -8.63
N GLU A 100 6.71 0.82 -8.83
CA GLU A 100 6.21 -0.47 -9.31
C GLU A 100 5.79 -1.40 -8.15
N SER A 101 5.93 -0.97 -6.90
CA SER A 101 5.50 -1.73 -5.73
C SER A 101 4.02 -1.47 -5.39
N PRO A 102 3.31 -2.43 -4.75
CA PRO A 102 1.95 -2.21 -4.28
C PRO A 102 1.84 -0.96 -3.40
N PRO A 103 0.77 -0.15 -3.55
CA PRO A 103 0.60 1.04 -2.72
C PRO A 103 0.47 0.64 -1.24
N GLY A 104 1.28 1.27 -0.39
CA GLY A 104 1.34 0.96 1.05
C GLY A 104 2.33 -0.16 1.42
N LEU A 105 3.09 -0.71 0.47
CA LEU A 105 4.16 -1.65 0.80
C LEU A 105 5.28 -0.94 1.58
N VAL A 106 5.50 -1.37 2.83
CA VAL A 106 6.62 -0.89 3.67
C VAL A 106 7.90 -1.67 3.36
N GLY A 107 7.78 -2.98 3.14
CA GLY A 107 8.90 -3.85 2.79
C GLY A 107 8.56 -5.33 3.00
N TYR A 108 9.52 -6.18 2.68
CA TYR A 108 9.39 -7.63 2.80
C TYR A 108 10.06 -8.14 4.08
N PHE A 109 9.48 -9.19 4.65
CA PHE A 109 10.01 -9.84 5.84
C PHE A 109 9.68 -11.32 5.86
N GLN A 110 10.42 -12.05 6.69
CA GLN A 110 10.14 -13.41 7.09
C GLN A 110 10.31 -13.48 8.61
N VAL A 111 9.43 -14.23 9.28
CA VAL A 111 9.60 -14.58 10.70
C VAL A 111 9.95 -16.06 10.73
N ASP A 112 11.04 -16.41 11.41
CA ASP A 112 11.45 -17.80 11.57
C ASP A 112 10.75 -18.47 12.76
N ASP A 113 11.02 -19.77 12.95
CA ASP A 113 10.42 -20.58 14.03
C ASP A 113 10.80 -20.07 15.44
N ALA A 114 11.87 -19.28 15.57
CA ALA A 114 12.29 -18.65 16.82
C ALA A 114 11.58 -17.30 17.07
N GLY A 115 10.83 -16.80 16.08
CA GLY A 115 10.15 -15.51 16.14
C GLY A 115 11.06 -14.34 15.76
N ASP A 116 12.21 -14.60 15.12
CA ASP A 116 13.14 -13.57 14.71
C ASP A 116 12.79 -12.99 13.35
N LEU A 117 12.91 -11.67 13.25
CA LEU A 117 12.59 -10.90 12.05
C LEU A 117 13.75 -10.92 11.06
N GLN A 118 13.56 -11.58 9.94
CA GLN A 118 14.45 -11.56 8.79
C GLN A 118 13.93 -10.60 7.73
N THR A 119 14.80 -9.77 7.16
CA THR A 119 14.44 -8.88 6.05
C THR A 119 15.49 -8.94 4.93
N PRO A 120 15.09 -8.96 3.65
CA PRO A 120 16.01 -8.89 2.53
C PRO A 120 16.58 -7.48 2.33
N LEU A 121 16.13 -6.47 3.08
CA LEU A 121 16.60 -5.07 2.92
C LEU A 121 18.00 -4.83 3.46
N LEU A 122 18.39 -5.58 4.49
CA LEU A 122 19.66 -5.43 5.21
C LEU A 122 20.12 -6.81 5.71
N PRO A 123 21.42 -7.14 5.64
CA PRO A 123 21.92 -8.37 6.27
C PRO A 123 21.72 -8.31 7.80
N GLN A 124 21.70 -9.49 8.43
CA GLN A 124 21.58 -9.60 9.89
C GLN A 124 22.73 -8.90 10.63
N SER A 125 23.96 -8.96 10.08
CA SER A 125 25.14 -8.32 10.69
C SER A 125 25.49 -7.01 10.00
N GLU A 126 25.78 -5.98 10.79
CA GLU A 126 26.18 -4.65 10.30
C GLU A 126 27.52 -4.70 9.56
N ALA A 127 28.45 -5.54 10.00
CA ALA A 127 29.72 -5.78 9.32
C ALA A 127 29.50 -6.26 7.87
N ASN A 128 28.47 -7.09 7.65
CA ASN A 128 28.10 -7.57 6.32
C ASN A 128 27.38 -6.50 5.48
N ALA A 129 26.75 -5.49 6.10
CA ALA A 129 26.07 -4.40 5.39
C ALA A 129 27.07 -3.45 4.73
N MET A 130 28.12 -3.06 5.46
CA MET A 130 29.20 -2.21 4.91
C MET A 130 30.02 -2.97 3.86
N ALA A 131 30.30 -4.26 4.09
CA ALA A 131 30.97 -5.13 3.11
C ALA A 131 30.15 -5.35 1.82
N SER A 132 28.84 -5.05 1.84
CA SER A 132 27.95 -5.17 0.67
C SER A 132 28.02 -3.96 -0.27
N GLY A 133 28.84 -2.95 0.03
CA GLY A 133 29.06 -1.77 -0.83
C GLY A 133 27.90 -0.77 -0.84
N LEU A 134 27.07 -0.73 0.20
CA LEU A 134 26.05 0.31 0.37
C LEU A 134 26.65 1.58 1.00
N ALA A 135 26.16 2.75 0.58
CA ALA A 135 26.50 4.02 1.24
C ALA A 135 25.93 4.05 2.67
N ALA A 136 26.56 4.81 3.57
CA ALA A 136 26.13 4.93 4.96
C ALA A 136 24.67 5.44 5.07
N ASP A 137 24.30 6.42 4.25
CA ASP A 137 22.95 7.00 4.24
C ASP A 137 21.89 5.98 3.80
N ASP A 138 22.21 5.14 2.80
CA ASP A 138 21.32 4.06 2.33
C ASP A 138 21.10 3.02 3.43
N ILE A 139 22.15 2.68 4.18
CA ILE A 139 22.09 1.75 5.30
C ILE A 139 21.16 2.31 6.38
N GLU A 140 21.29 3.59 6.73
CA GLU A 140 20.41 4.23 7.71
C GLU A 140 18.95 4.22 7.28
N GLN A 141 18.66 4.53 6.01
CA GLN A 141 17.30 4.51 5.48
C GLN A 141 16.70 3.10 5.58
N ARG A 142 17.45 2.07 5.20
CA ARG A 142 17.03 0.66 5.31
C ARG A 142 16.81 0.25 6.75
N ARG A 143 17.66 0.72 7.68
CA ARG A 143 17.53 0.49 9.12
C ARG A 143 16.24 1.11 9.67
N ARG A 144 15.88 2.32 9.23
CA ARG A 144 14.59 2.95 9.59
C ARG A 144 13.40 2.11 9.13
N ILE A 145 13.43 1.59 7.92
CA ILE A 145 12.36 0.72 7.39
C ILE A 145 12.27 -0.58 8.19
N LYS A 146 13.40 -1.25 8.45
CA LYS A 146 13.45 -2.46 9.30
C LYS A 146 12.82 -2.21 10.66
N ARG A 147 13.19 -1.11 11.34
CA ARG A 147 12.60 -0.74 12.64
C ARG A 147 11.10 -0.47 12.55
N ASN A 148 10.64 0.19 11.49
CA ASN A 148 9.21 0.43 11.29
C ASN A 148 8.44 -0.89 11.14
N ILE A 149 8.92 -1.79 10.28
CA ILE A 149 8.34 -3.14 10.12
C ILE A 149 8.31 -3.85 11.47
N ARG A 150 9.43 -3.85 12.20
CA ARG A 150 9.53 -4.48 13.52
C ARG A 150 8.54 -3.91 14.53
N SER A 151 8.37 -2.59 14.57
CA SER A 151 7.39 -1.91 15.45
C SER A 151 5.95 -2.28 15.12
N ILE A 152 5.63 -2.43 13.83
CA ILE A 152 4.29 -2.88 13.40
C ILE A 152 4.08 -4.33 13.81
N LEU A 153 5.07 -5.20 13.60
CA LEU A 153 4.97 -6.62 13.93
C LEU A 153 4.91 -6.87 15.45
N SER A 154 5.67 -6.13 16.25
CA SER A 154 5.62 -6.24 17.71
C SER A 154 4.30 -5.73 18.28
N ALA A 155 3.76 -4.62 17.75
CA ALA A 155 2.44 -4.13 18.13
C ALA A 155 1.32 -5.15 17.84
N ASN A 156 1.47 -5.94 16.78
CA ASN A 156 0.55 -7.02 16.40
C ASN A 156 0.92 -8.39 17.00
N GLN A 157 1.92 -8.46 17.91
CA GLN A 157 2.38 -9.68 18.59
C GLN A 157 2.89 -10.79 17.64
N LEU A 158 3.43 -10.41 16.48
CA LEU A 158 3.98 -11.33 15.47
C LEU A 158 5.48 -11.59 15.66
N VAL A 159 6.16 -10.83 16.53
CA VAL A 159 7.60 -10.93 16.83
C VAL A 159 7.80 -10.75 18.34
N THR A 160 8.68 -11.56 18.94
CA THR A 160 8.94 -11.55 20.38
C THR A 160 9.66 -10.26 20.79
N PRO A 161 9.24 -9.58 21.88
CA PRO A 161 9.92 -8.36 22.38
C PRO A 161 11.38 -8.59 22.80
N ALA A 162 11.73 -9.82 23.21
CA ALA A 162 13.07 -10.17 23.67
C ALA A 162 14.16 -10.04 22.58
N SER A 163 13.84 -10.39 21.33
CA SER A 163 14.80 -10.22 20.22
C SER A 163 15.01 -8.75 19.82
N VAL A 164 14.24 -7.80 20.40
CA VAL A 164 14.41 -6.35 20.17
C VAL A 164 15.63 -5.85 20.94
N ALA A 165 15.80 -6.33 22.17
CA ALA A 165 16.88 -5.88 23.05
C ALA A 165 18.24 -6.46 22.65
N GLU A 166 18.28 -7.69 22.12
CA GLU A 166 19.52 -8.36 21.73
C GLU A 166 20.14 -7.77 20.45
N GLU A 167 19.32 -7.32 19.51
CA GLU A 167 19.79 -6.75 18.23
C GLU A 167 20.22 -5.28 18.38
N GLU A 168 19.58 -4.50 19.27
CA GLU A 168 20.04 -3.15 19.65
C GLU A 168 21.36 -3.21 20.42
N ALA A 169 21.54 -4.21 21.30
CA ALA A 169 22.80 -4.44 22.01
C ALA A 169 23.93 -4.88 21.07
N GLN A 170 23.63 -5.66 20.02
CA GLN A 170 24.61 -6.09 19.02
C GLN A 170 25.03 -4.95 18.06
N ALA A 171 24.11 -4.05 17.69
CA ALA A 171 24.43 -2.87 16.90
C ALA A 171 25.42 -1.93 17.63
N ASP A 172 25.25 -1.75 18.94
CA ASP A 172 26.17 -0.94 19.76
C ASP A 172 27.54 -1.63 20.00
N SER A 173 27.58 -2.96 20.08
CA SER A 173 28.84 -3.70 20.24
C SER A 173 29.67 -3.76 18.96
N ASP A 174 29.03 -3.93 17.80
CA ASP A 174 29.72 -4.02 16.51
C ASP A 174 30.28 -2.66 16.06
N GLY A 175 29.54 -1.56 16.33
CA GLY A 175 30.03 -0.20 16.13
C GLY A 175 31.27 0.12 16.99
N SER A 176 31.31 -0.38 18.22
CA SER A 176 32.44 -0.21 19.13
C SER A 176 33.66 -1.03 18.70
N ALA A 177 33.45 -2.25 18.18
CA ALA A 177 34.51 -3.12 17.67
C ALA A 177 35.15 -2.59 16.36
N ALA A 178 34.35 -1.99 15.46
CA ALA A 178 34.86 -1.36 14.24
C ALA A 178 35.77 -0.16 14.55
N LEU A 179 35.41 0.65 15.56
CA LEU A 179 36.21 1.80 16.00
C LEU A 179 37.53 1.40 16.69
N ALA A 180 37.58 0.23 17.33
CA ALA A 180 38.79 -0.30 17.95
C ALA A 180 39.82 -0.83 16.92
N GLN A 181 39.35 -1.39 15.80
CA GLN A 181 40.22 -1.92 14.74
C GLN A 181 40.84 -0.80 13.87
N THR A 182 40.15 0.33 13.69
CA THR A 182 40.71 1.49 12.98
C THR A 182 41.88 2.13 13.74
N GLN A 183 41.88 2.09 15.08
CA GLN A 183 42.95 2.68 15.88
C GLN A 183 44.23 1.83 15.92
N THR A 184 44.15 0.51 15.66
CA THR A 184 45.31 -0.39 15.70
C THR A 184 46.11 -0.41 14.38
N GLN A 185 45.54 0.05 13.27
CA GLN A 185 46.25 0.12 11.97
C GLN A 185 46.95 1.45 11.68
N THR A 186 46.75 2.49 12.51
CA THR A 186 47.45 3.79 12.35
C THR A 186 48.73 3.90 13.18
N GLN A 187 49.13 2.83 13.87
CA GLN A 187 50.39 2.74 14.62
C GLN A 187 51.21 1.53 14.16
N ALA A 188 51.65 1.53 12.90
CA ALA A 188 52.72 0.68 12.39
C ALA A 188 53.47 1.41 11.28
#